data_AF-A0A9D6D1C7-F1
#
_entry.id   AF-A0A9D6D1C7-F1
#
_cell.length_a   1.000
_cell.length_b   1.000
_cell.length_c   1.000
_cell.angle_alpha   90.00
_cell.angle_beta   90.00
_cell.angle_gamma   90.00
#
_symmetry.space_group_name_H-M   'P 1'
#
loop_
_entity.id
_entity.type
_entity.pdbx_description
1 polymer ?
#
loop_
_entity_poly.entity_id
_entity_poly.type
_entity_poly.pdbx_seq_one_letter_code
_entity_poly.pdbx_strand_id
1 'polypeptide(L)' 'ARRQWPRLYFVLVTDHPEPGRSCFQAISFGEYTPGGPFRTVDLTDLKELGIFRHNVEDHEALVFSIFDLLNA' A
#
# COMPACT_ATOMS: atom_id res chain seq x y z
N ALA A 1 16.46 12.77 -3.35
CA ALA A 1 15.30 12.06 -2.79
C ALA A 1 15.64 11.24 -1.54
N ARG A 2 16.33 10.08 -1.60
CA ARG A 2 16.54 9.22 -0.40
C ARG A 2 17.17 9.89 0.81
N ARG A 3 18.21 10.71 0.57
CA ARG A 3 18.88 11.48 1.63
C ARG A 3 18.01 12.61 2.20
N GLN A 4 17.03 13.07 1.42
CA GLN A 4 16.13 14.16 1.78
C GLN A 4 14.88 13.65 2.51
N TRP A 5 14.42 12.45 2.15
CA TRP A 5 13.23 11.81 2.71
C TRP A 5 13.53 10.34 3.05
N PRO A 6 14.22 10.09 4.18
CA PRO A 6 14.61 8.74 4.57
C PRO A 6 13.42 7.85 4.94
N ARG A 7 12.27 8.44 5.29
CA ARG A 7 11.00 7.75 5.59
C ARG A 7 9.94 7.98 4.51
N LEU A 8 10.36 8.02 3.26
CA LEU A 8 9.42 8.10 2.13
C LEU A 8 8.89 6.70 1.82
N TYR A 9 7.56 6.58 1.75
CA TYR A 9 6.86 5.37 1.35
C TYR A 9 6.00 5.67 0.11
N PHE A 10 5.91 4.70 -0.79
CA PHE A 10 4.94 4.71 -1.88
C PHE A 10 3.78 3.81 -1.48
N VAL A 11 2.57 4.37 -1.43
CA VAL A 11 1.34 3.59 -1.24
C VAL A 11 0.82 3.20 -2.62
N LEU A 12 0.59 1.92 -2.80
CA LEU A 12 0.04 1.31 -4.00
C LEU A 12 -1.38 0.85 -3.70
N VAL A 13 -2.28 1.07 -4.65
CA VAL A 13 -3.65 0.59 -4.59
C VAL A 13 -3.88 -0.34 -5.78
N THR A 14 -4.36 -1.55 -5.53
CA THR A 14 -4.67 -2.54 -6.57
C THR A 14 -6.08 -3.08 -6.38
N ASP A 15 -6.81 -3.22 -7.48
CA ASP A 15 -8.12 -3.87 -7.50
C ASP A 15 -8.04 -5.39 -7.33
N HIS A 16 -6.88 -5.99 -7.60
CA HIS A 16 -6.67 -7.45 -7.58
C HIS A 16 -5.44 -7.82 -6.74
N PRO A 17 -5.49 -7.62 -5.41
CA PRO A 17 -4.40 -8.06 -4.54
C PRO A 17 -4.29 -9.60 -4.51
N GLU A 18 -3.10 -10.11 -4.19
CA GLU A 18 -2.93 -11.54 -3.94
C GLU A 18 -3.84 -12.02 -2.78
N PRO A 19 -4.29 -13.28 -2.76
CA PRO A 19 -5.17 -13.78 -1.70
C PRO A 19 -4.61 -13.53 -0.29
N GLY A 20 -5.41 -12.86 0.55
CA GLY A 20 -5.04 -12.52 1.92
C GLY A 20 -4.22 -11.24 2.07
N ARG A 21 -3.90 -10.53 0.97
CA ARG A 21 -3.25 -9.22 0.98
C ARG A 21 -4.29 -8.09 0.92
N SER A 22 -3.96 -6.97 1.54
CA SER A 22 -4.70 -5.72 1.41
C SER A 22 -4.59 -5.13 0.00
N CYS A 23 -5.64 -4.42 -0.44
CA CYS A 23 -5.58 -3.62 -1.67
C CYS A 23 -4.65 -2.40 -1.50
N PHE A 24 -4.41 -1.97 -0.26
CA PHE A 24 -3.42 -0.96 0.08
C PHE A 24 -2.09 -1.60 0.49
N GLN A 25 -1.13 -1.51 -0.41
CA GLN A 25 0.23 -1.97 -0.16
C GLN A 25 1.20 -0.80 -0.11
N ALA A 26 2.39 -1.02 0.45
CA ALA A 26 3.41 0.01 0.57
C ALA A 26 4.80 -0.50 0.21
N ILE A 27 5.62 0.41 -0.33
CA ILE A 27 7.05 0.22 -0.60
C ILE A 27 7.83 1.29 0.16
N SER A 28 8.78 0.88 1.00
CA SER A 28 9.76 1.79 1.60
C SER A 28 10.79 2.22 0.55
N PHE A 29 10.85 3.52 0.26
CA PHE A 29 11.84 4.04 -0.67
C PHE A 29 13.26 3.95 -0.12
N GLY A 30 13.40 4.00 1.22
CA GLY A 30 14.68 3.83 1.91
C GLY A 30 15.26 2.42 1.72
N GLU A 31 14.41 1.40 1.69
CA GLU A 31 14.81 -0.01 1.56
C GLU A 31 14.81 -0.52 0.11
N TYR A 32 14.27 0.27 -0.83
CA TYR A 32 14.25 -0.10 -2.24
C TYR A 32 15.68 -0.32 -2.78
N THR A 33 15.89 -1.36 -3.59
CA THR A 33 17.18 -1.62 -4.25
C THR A 33 16.99 -1.56 -5.76
N PRO A 34 17.67 -0.63 -6.47
CA PRO A 34 17.55 -0.53 -7.93
C PRO A 34 17.86 -1.87 -8.61
N GLY A 35 17.00 -2.29 -9.54
CA GLY A 35 17.13 -3.56 -10.26
C GLY A 35 16.69 -4.80 -9.47
N GLY A 36 16.32 -4.65 -8.20
CA GLY A 36 15.71 -5.72 -7.41
C GLY A 36 14.18 -5.77 -7.58
N PRO A 37 13.54 -6.87 -7.18
CA PRO A 37 12.08 -6.97 -7.17
C PRO A 37 11.48 -5.96 -6.18
N PHE A 38 10.31 -5.42 -6.51
CA PHE A 38 9.52 -4.63 -5.57
C PHE A 38 9.02 -5.55 -4.46
N ARG A 39 9.34 -5.19 -3.21
CA ARG A 39 8.81 -5.86 -2.03
C ARG A 39 7.74 -4.97 -1.45
N THR A 40 6.50 -5.44 -1.52
CA THR A 40 5.35 -4.75 -0.98
C THR A 40 4.93 -5.38 0.35
N VAL A 41 4.62 -4.54 1.32
CA VAL A 41 4.00 -4.94 2.59
C VAL A 41 2.61 -4.34 2.66
N ASP A 42 1.71 -4.96 3.42
CA ASP A 42 0.40 -4.36 3.62
C ASP A 42 0.57 -3.09 4.46
N LEU A 43 -0.23 -2.06 4.17
CA LEU A 43 -0.08 -0.75 4.80
C LEU A 43 -0.21 -0.83 6.34
N THR A 44 -0.98 -1.81 6.83
CA THR A 44 -1.17 -2.08 8.27
C THR A 44 0.04 -2.72 8.96
N ASP A 45 0.96 -3.32 8.20
CA ASP A 45 2.16 -3.95 8.76
C ASP A 45 3.25 -2.93 9.09
N LEU A 46 3.18 -1.73 8.49
CA LEU A 46 4.08 -0.61 8.76
C LEU A 46 3.67 0.14 10.03
N LYS A 47 4.00 -0.45 11.18
CA LYS A 47 3.63 0.07 12.51
C LYS A 47 4.06 1.53 12.74
N GLU A 48 5.15 1.96 12.12
CA GLU A 48 5.68 3.32 12.21
C GLU A 48 4.77 4.38 11.56
N LEU A 49 3.85 3.98 10.68
CA LEU A 49 2.88 4.90 10.08
C LEU A 49 1.65 5.12 10.97
N GLY A 50 1.46 4.31 12.02
CA GLY A 50 0.31 4.43 12.92
C GLY A 50 -1.02 4.20 12.23
N ILE A 51 -1.05 3.39 11.16
CA ILE A 51 -2.25 3.07 10.40
C ILE A 51 -2.88 1.80 10.97
N PHE A 52 -4.10 1.92 11.45
CA PHE A 52 -4.82 0.81 12.08
C PHE A 52 -5.62 0.01 11.05
N ARG A 53 -5.76 -1.28 11.32
CA ARG A 53 -6.43 -2.23 10.43
C ARG A 53 -7.86 -1.82 10.06
N HIS A 54 -8.66 -1.43 11.05
CA HIS A 54 -10.05 -1.03 10.81
C HIS A 54 -10.16 0.17 9.84
N ASN A 55 -9.25 1.14 9.94
CA ASN A 55 -9.24 2.27 9.01
C ASN A 55 -8.95 1.80 7.59
N VAL A 56 -8.01 0.86 7.42
CA VAL A 56 -7.71 0.32 6.09
C VAL A 56 -8.93 -0.40 5.54
N GLU A 57 -9.52 -1.32 6.30
CA GLU A 57 -10.71 -2.10 5.90
C GLU A 57 -11.88 -1.21 5.45
N ASP A 58 -12.18 -0.12 6.17
CA ASP A 58 -13.21 0.84 5.79
C ASP A 58 -12.91 1.51 4.43
N HIS A 59 -11.64 1.86 4.19
CA HIS A 59 -11.22 2.48 2.94
C HIS A 59 -11.13 1.46 1.79
N GLU A 60 -10.86 0.18 2.07
CA GLU A 60 -10.86 -0.87 1.04
C GLU A 60 -12.25 -1.02 0.44
N ALA A 61 -13.29 -1.03 1.29
CA ALA A 61 -14.67 -1.11 0.84
C ALA A 61 -15.06 0.06 -0.09
N LEU A 62 -14.60 1.28 0.23
CA LEU A 62 -14.80 2.45 -0.61
C LEU A 62 -14.05 2.35 -1.95
N VAL A 63 -12.79 1.89 -1.92
CA VAL A 63 -11.99 1.71 -3.13
C VAL A 63 -12.59 0.66 -4.04
N PHE A 64 -13.04 -0.48 -3.52
CA PHE A 64 -13.70 -1.49 -4.33
C PHE A 64 -15.00 -0.97 -4.95
N SER A 65 -15.77 -0.16 -4.21
CA SER A 65 -16.96 0.51 -4.78
C SER A 65 -16.60 1.46 -5.95
N ILE A 66 -15.45 2.14 -5.88
CA ILE A 66 -14.96 2.99 -6.98
C ILE A 66 -14.53 2.12 -8.16
N PHE A 67 -13.79 1.04 -7.94
CA PHE A 67 -13.39 0.14 -9.02
C PHE A 67 -14.58 -0.50 -9.72
N ASP A 68 -15.58 -0.97 -8.97
CA ASP A 68 -16.82 -1.49 -9.52
C ASP A 68 -17.55 -0.45 -10.38
N LEU A 69 -17.60 0.81 -9.92
CA LEU A 69 -18.21 1.91 -10.67
C LEU A 69 -17.45 2.23 -11.96
N LEU A 70 -16.11 2.25 -11.92
CA LEU A 70 -15.27 2.60 -13.06
C LEU A 70 -15.19 1.49 -14.12
N ASN A 71 -15.44 0.24 -13.73
CA ASN A 71 -15.43 -0.92 -14.60
C ASN A 71 -16.83 -1.29 -15.15
N ALA A 72 -17.88 -0.55 -14.78
CA ALA A 72 -19.25 -0.71 -15.27
C ALA A 72 -19.47 0.01 -16.61
#